data_AF-A0A961FBQ1-F1
#
_entry.id   AF-A0A961FBQ1-F1
#
_cell.length_a   1.000
_cell.length_b   1.000
_cell.length_c   1.000
_cell.angle_alpha   90.00
_cell.angle_beta   90.00
_cell.angle_gamma   90.00
#
_symmetry.space_group_name_H-M   'P 1'
#
loop_
_entity.id
_entity.type
_entity.pdbx_description
1 polymer ?
#
loop_
_entity_poly.entity_id
_entity_poly.type
_entity_poly.pdbx_seq_one_letter_code
_entity_poly.pdbx_strand_id
1 'polypeptide(L)'
;MDKTHVDHLRQAFRRVLALPITRSTYRELQNVVLTAMSGNQEDSQRFLEAFSSPPSEQPEAVKELTKEFAIPISVARDVYERAEFLALVTSDVLTQTYRVLLSNRIKRVDGQEFHVVTDIEATVQLLQHFFLRIQEIKKRKDGPELLSKYANKFKELAELANSLASRSQF
;
A
#
# COMPACT_ATOMS: atom_id res chain seq x y z
N MET A 1 2.51 -6.65 32.65
CA MET A 1 1.91 -7.79 31.93
C MET A 1 2.64 -9.05 32.34
N ASP A 2 1.91 -10.04 32.86
CA ASP A 2 2.51 -11.34 33.21
C ASP A 2 2.82 -12.18 31.96
N LYS A 3 3.77 -13.10 32.06
CA LYS A 3 4.20 -13.97 30.95
C LYS A 3 3.04 -14.72 30.28
N THR A 4 2.08 -15.21 31.08
CA THR A 4 0.87 -15.88 30.61
C THR A 4 -0.02 -14.99 29.73
N HIS A 5 -0.12 -13.70 30.05
CA HIS A 5 -0.92 -12.74 29.27
C HIS A 5 -0.29 -12.47 27.90
N VAL A 6 1.04 -12.42 27.85
CA VAL A 6 1.80 -12.24 26.61
C VAL A 6 1.65 -13.46 25.69
N ASP A 7 1.66 -14.67 26.26
CA ASP A 7 1.46 -15.90 25.50
C ASP A 7 0.03 -16.03 24.96
N HIS A 8 -0.99 -15.64 25.72
CA HIS A 8 -2.38 -15.58 25.23
C HIS A 8 -2.53 -14.57 24.08
N LEU A 9 -1.91 -13.40 24.20
CA LEU A 9 -1.95 -12.37 23.16
C LEU A 9 -1.22 -12.84 21.89
N ARG A 10 -0.05 -13.46 22.05
CA ARG A 10 0.70 -14.11 20.97
C ARG A 10 -0.16 -15.12 20.22
N GLN A 11 -0.85 -16.02 20.93
CA GLN A 11 -1.71 -17.02 20.31
C GLN A 11 -2.91 -16.39 19.58
N ALA A 12 -3.49 -15.34 20.15
CA ALA A 12 -4.58 -14.61 19.51
C ALA A 12 -4.13 -13.92 18.21
N PHE A 13 -2.97 -13.25 18.22
CA PHE A 13 -2.38 -12.66 17.02
C PHE A 13 -2.07 -13.70 15.96
N ARG A 14 -1.45 -14.83 16.32
CA ARG A 14 -1.21 -15.93 15.38
C ARG A 14 -2.48 -16.41 14.70
N ARG A 15 -3.58 -16.53 15.44
CA ARG A 15 -4.87 -16.97 14.88
C ARG A 15 -5.46 -15.95 13.90
N VAL A 16 -5.44 -14.66 14.24
CA VAL A 16 -5.96 -13.60 13.37
C VAL A 16 -5.10 -13.48 12.10
N LEU A 17 -3.78 -13.52 12.24
CA LEU A 17 -2.81 -13.34 11.16
C LEU A 17 -2.50 -14.63 10.37
N ALA A 18 -3.04 -15.78 10.78
CA ALA A 18 -2.95 -17.02 10.01
C ALA A 18 -3.79 -16.98 8.74
N LEU A 19 -4.80 -16.11 8.70
CA LEU A 19 -5.64 -15.89 7.52
C LEU A 19 -5.13 -14.70 6.70
N PRO A 20 -5.45 -14.64 5.39
CA PRO A 20 -5.12 -13.48 4.56
C PRO A 20 -5.62 -12.19 5.20
N ILE A 21 -4.76 -11.16 5.22
CA ILE A 21 -5.09 -9.86 5.78
C ILE A 21 -6.18 -9.20 4.93
N THR A 22 -7.23 -8.72 5.58
CA THR A 22 -8.35 -8.00 4.97
C THR A 22 -8.60 -6.68 5.68
N ARG A 23 -9.62 -5.94 5.25
CA ARG A 23 -10.06 -4.68 5.89
C ARG A 23 -10.53 -4.85 7.32
N SER A 24 -10.97 -6.03 7.75
CA SER A 24 -11.39 -6.27 9.14
C SER A 24 -10.23 -6.64 10.06
N THR A 25 -9.13 -7.15 9.51
CA THR A 25 -8.03 -7.73 10.29
C THR A 25 -7.45 -6.75 11.31
N TYR A 26 -7.24 -5.48 10.95
CA TYR A 26 -6.74 -4.50 11.90
C TYR A 26 -7.71 -4.23 13.05
N ARG A 27 -9.02 -4.18 12.77
CA ARG A 27 -10.05 -4.04 13.82
C ARG A 27 -10.13 -5.29 14.71
N GLU A 28 -9.94 -6.48 14.14
CA GLU A 28 -9.87 -7.72 14.92
C GLU A 28 -8.67 -7.71 15.87
N LEU A 29 -7.50 -7.24 15.41
CA LEU A 29 -6.33 -7.05 16.26
C LEU A 29 -6.58 -6.02 17.35
N GLN A 30 -7.24 -4.89 17.04
CA GLN A 30 -7.65 -3.90 18.04
C GLN A 30 -8.55 -4.51 19.11
N ASN A 31 -9.53 -5.32 18.72
CA ASN A 31 -10.43 -6.00 19.66
C ASN A 31 -9.68 -7.01 20.55
N VAL A 32 -8.70 -7.74 19.99
CA VAL A 32 -7.86 -8.67 20.75
C VAL A 32 -7.05 -7.93 21.81
N VAL A 33 -6.40 -6.81 21.44
CA VAL A 33 -5.63 -5.99 22.38
C VAL A 33 -6.53 -5.36 23.43
N LEU A 34 -7.68 -4.80 23.03
CA LEU A 34 -8.65 -4.19 23.94
C LEU A 34 -9.14 -5.19 24.98
N THR A 35 -9.43 -6.42 24.56
CA THR A 35 -9.82 -7.51 25.47
C THR A 35 -8.68 -7.87 26.44
N ALA A 36 -7.44 -7.92 25.95
CA ALA A 36 -6.28 -8.20 26.79
C ALA A 36 -5.96 -7.09 27.81
N MET A 37 -6.37 -5.84 27.52
CA MET A 37 -6.22 -4.68 28.40
C MET A 37 -7.47 -4.39 29.23
N SER A 38 -8.35 -5.39 29.42
CA SER A 38 -9.56 -5.27 30.23
C SER A 38 -10.47 -4.10 29.81
N GLY A 39 -10.48 -3.75 28.53
CA GLY A 39 -11.30 -2.66 27.99
C GLY A 39 -10.70 -1.25 28.11
N ASN A 40 -9.46 -1.09 28.60
CA ASN A 40 -8.82 0.22 28.64
C ASN A 40 -8.37 0.66 27.23
N GLN A 41 -9.07 1.64 26.66
CA GLN A 41 -8.80 2.15 25.32
C GLN A 41 -7.43 2.83 25.21
N GLU A 42 -7.04 3.64 26.20
CA GLU A 42 -5.78 4.39 26.17
C GLU A 42 -4.57 3.44 26.18
N ASP A 43 -4.61 2.42 27.03
CA ASP A 43 -3.56 1.40 27.10
C ASP A 43 -3.53 0.53 25.83
N SER A 44 -4.70 0.21 25.27
CA SER A 44 -4.79 -0.56 24.02
C SER A 44 -4.16 0.18 22.83
N GLN A 45 -4.39 1.49 22.76
CA GLN A 45 -3.84 2.33 21.70
C GLN A 45 -2.33 2.48 21.87
N ARG A 46 -1.85 2.78 23.08
CA ARG A 46 -0.41 2.83 23.38
C ARG A 46 0.30 1.52 23.04
N PHE A 47 -0.34 0.39 23.32
CA PHE A 47 0.20 -0.93 22.99
C PHE A 47 0.33 -1.15 21.48
N LEU A 48 -0.68 -0.76 20.69
CA LEU A 48 -0.60 -0.87 19.23
C LEU A 48 0.40 0.10 18.61
N GLU A 49 0.50 1.31 19.17
CA GLU A 49 1.50 2.31 18.76
C GLU A 49 2.93 1.81 19.00
N ALA A 50 3.16 0.99 20.03
CA ALA A 50 4.46 0.37 20.28
C ALA A 50 4.94 -0.49 19.09
N PHE A 51 4.04 -1.09 18.29
CA PHE A 51 4.45 -1.84 17.09
C PHE A 51 5.00 -0.94 15.97
N SER A 52 4.79 0.38 16.08
CA SER A 52 5.35 1.38 15.16
C SER A 52 6.66 2.00 15.68
N SER A 53 7.03 1.74 16.94
CA SER A 53 8.22 2.32 17.59
C SER A 53 9.40 1.34 17.59
N PRO A 54 10.65 1.84 17.71
CA PRO A 54 11.83 0.99 17.80
C PRO A 54 11.75 0.01 19.00
N PRO A 55 12.09 -1.28 18.83
CA PRO A 55 12.04 -2.27 19.92
C PRO A 55 13.00 -2.00 21.10
N SER A 56 13.96 -1.09 20.94
CA SER A 56 14.96 -0.74 21.95
C SER A 56 14.39 -0.01 23.18
N GLU A 57 13.19 0.57 23.05
CA GLU A 57 12.56 1.38 24.10
C GLU A 57 11.42 0.64 24.83
N GLN A 58 11.26 -0.66 24.55
CA GLN A 58 10.09 -1.44 24.99
C GLN A 58 10.42 -2.45 26.08
N PRO A 59 9.47 -2.76 26.98
CA PRO A 59 9.61 -3.88 27.90
C PRO A 59 9.89 -5.19 27.13
N GLU A 60 10.77 -6.05 27.66
CA GLU A 60 11.27 -7.24 26.93
C GLU A 60 10.13 -8.16 26.43
N ALA A 61 9.03 -8.28 27.18
CA ALA A 61 7.87 -9.06 26.77
C ALA A 61 7.12 -8.48 25.55
N VAL A 62 7.07 -7.15 25.43
CA VAL A 62 6.47 -6.46 24.27
C VAL A 62 7.43 -6.53 23.09
N LYS A 63 8.73 -6.41 23.34
CA LYS A 63 9.78 -6.51 22.32
C LYS A 63 9.76 -7.83 21.55
N GLU A 64 9.48 -8.95 22.21
CA GLU A 64 9.29 -10.24 21.53
C GLU A 64 8.08 -10.24 20.60
N LEU A 65 6.94 -9.71 21.06
CA LEU A 65 5.74 -9.59 20.23
C LEU A 65 5.97 -8.63 19.05
N THR A 66 6.64 -7.50 19.29
CA THR A 66 6.99 -6.52 18.25
C THR A 66 7.89 -7.16 17.20
N LYS A 67 8.90 -7.94 17.58
CA LYS A 67 9.75 -8.66 16.62
C LYS A 67 8.96 -9.63 15.74
N GLU A 68 7.98 -10.33 16.30
CA GLU A 68 7.18 -11.33 15.57
C GLU A 68 6.08 -10.69 14.71
N PHE A 69 5.40 -9.65 15.21
CA PHE A 69 4.15 -9.15 14.62
C PHE A 69 4.18 -7.71 14.13
N ALA A 70 5.26 -6.93 14.29
CA ALA A 70 5.29 -5.53 13.84
C ALA A 70 4.95 -5.37 12.36
N ILE A 71 5.57 -6.20 11.50
CA ILE A 71 5.32 -6.14 10.06
C ILE A 71 3.87 -6.50 9.73
N PRO A 72 3.33 -7.68 10.09
CA PRO A 72 1.96 -8.02 9.72
C PRO A 72 0.90 -7.10 10.34
N ILE A 73 1.13 -6.55 11.54
CA ILE A 73 0.24 -5.55 12.13
C ILE A 73 0.29 -4.24 11.33
N SER A 74 1.48 -3.80 10.92
CA SER A 74 1.65 -2.63 10.06
C SER A 74 0.95 -2.82 8.70
N VAL A 75 1.10 -3.99 8.09
CA VAL A 75 0.38 -4.34 6.84
C VAL A 75 -1.13 -4.35 7.06
N ALA A 76 -1.62 -4.91 8.17
CA ALA A 76 -3.05 -4.88 8.48
C ALA A 76 -3.57 -3.44 8.62
N ARG A 77 -2.80 -2.54 9.26
CA ARG A 77 -3.13 -1.11 9.33
C ARG A 77 -3.16 -0.47 7.94
N ASP A 78 -2.16 -0.74 7.11
CA ASP A 78 -2.10 -0.22 5.73
C ASP A 78 -3.29 -0.70 4.89
N VAL A 79 -3.67 -1.97 5.00
CA VAL A 79 -4.87 -2.51 4.33
C VAL A 79 -6.13 -1.84 4.87
N TYR A 80 -6.22 -1.60 6.17
CA TYR A 80 -7.36 -0.90 6.77
C TYR A 80 -7.52 0.53 6.22
N GLU A 81 -6.43 1.28 6.11
CA GLU A 81 -6.45 2.69 5.71
C GLU A 81 -6.54 2.89 4.19
N ARG A 82 -5.87 2.04 3.41
CA ARG A 82 -5.63 2.27 1.98
C ARG A 82 -5.61 1.00 1.12
N ALA A 83 -6.36 -0.05 1.49
CA ALA A 83 -6.46 -1.32 0.75
C ALA A 83 -6.55 -1.21 -0.78
N GLU A 84 -7.37 -0.28 -1.27
CA GLU A 84 -7.66 -0.12 -2.71
C GLU A 84 -6.59 0.65 -3.48
N PHE A 85 -5.59 1.21 -2.79
CA PHE A 85 -4.54 1.99 -3.44
C PHE A 85 -3.61 1.09 -4.23
N LEU A 86 -3.08 1.65 -5.32
CA LEU A 86 -2.07 1.01 -6.14
C LEU A 86 -0.80 0.78 -5.33
N ALA A 87 -0.30 -0.46 -5.31
CA ALA A 87 0.95 -0.82 -4.63
C ALA A 87 2.08 -1.11 -5.61
N LEU A 88 1.79 -1.86 -6.70
CA LEU A 88 2.79 -2.25 -7.68
C LEU A 88 2.16 -2.38 -9.07
N VAL A 89 2.94 -2.01 -10.10
CA VAL A 89 2.63 -2.29 -11.50
C VAL A 89 3.85 -2.94 -12.13
N THR A 90 3.64 -4.07 -12.80
CA THR A 90 4.65 -4.72 -13.65
C THR A 90 4.09 -4.91 -15.04
N SER A 91 4.93 -4.74 -16.07
CA SER A 91 4.50 -4.82 -17.46
C SER A 91 5.50 -5.64 -18.26
N ASP A 92 5.01 -6.67 -18.96
CA ASP A 92 5.79 -7.48 -19.89
C ASP A 92 5.42 -7.11 -21.33
N VAL A 93 6.42 -6.90 -22.19
CA VAL A 93 6.20 -6.68 -23.63
C VAL A 93 6.05 -8.04 -24.32
N LEU A 94 4.92 -8.24 -24.99
CA LEU A 94 4.61 -9.45 -25.74
C LEU A 94 4.52 -9.14 -27.23
N THR A 95 5.06 -10.03 -28.06
CA THR A 95 4.89 -9.97 -29.52
C THR A 95 4.02 -11.14 -29.96
N GLN A 96 2.83 -10.83 -30.48
CA GLN A 96 1.91 -11.83 -31.02
C GLN A 96 1.66 -11.56 -32.50
N THR A 97 2.20 -12.43 -33.35
CA THR A 97 2.06 -12.48 -34.82
C THR A 97 2.48 -11.18 -35.53
N TYR A 98 1.74 -10.09 -35.36
CA TYR A 98 2.01 -8.77 -35.93
C TYR A 98 1.68 -7.59 -34.99
N ARG A 99 1.41 -7.85 -33.70
CA ARG A 99 1.07 -6.82 -32.71
C ARG A 99 2.01 -6.87 -31.52
N VAL A 100 2.44 -5.69 -31.09
CA VAL A 100 3.12 -5.49 -29.80
C VAL A 100 2.06 -5.21 -28.75
N LEU A 101 2.04 -6.05 -27.72
CA LEU A 101 1.12 -5.97 -26.60
C LEU A 101 1.91 -5.77 -25.30
N LEU A 102 1.25 -5.22 -24.30
CA LEU A 102 1.76 -5.02 -22.95
C LEU A 102 0.86 -5.82 -22.00
N SER A 103 1.44 -6.81 -21.33
CA SER A 103 0.78 -7.59 -20.28
C SER A 103 1.07 -6.93 -18.93
N ASN A 104 0.09 -6.17 -18.42
CA ASN A 104 0.23 -5.39 -17.19
C ASN A 104 -0.41 -6.14 -16.02
N ARG A 105 0.34 -6.33 -14.94
CA ARG A 105 -0.18 -6.81 -13.65
C ARG A 105 -0.16 -5.65 -12.67
N ILE A 106 -1.34 -5.34 -12.14
CA ILE A 106 -1.57 -4.26 -11.20
C ILE A 106 -1.92 -4.88 -9.86
N LYS A 107 -1.14 -4.58 -8.82
CA LYS A 107 -1.36 -5.06 -7.46
C LYS A 107 -1.74 -3.91 -6.55
N ARG A 108 -2.77 -4.13 -5.72
CA ARG A 108 -3.21 -3.18 -4.69
C ARG A 108 -2.56 -3.47 -3.33
N VAL A 109 -2.70 -2.55 -2.38
CA VAL A 109 -2.17 -2.70 -1.01
C VAL A 109 -2.74 -3.92 -0.30
N ASP A 110 -4.01 -4.28 -0.56
CA ASP A 110 -4.64 -5.49 -0.03
C ASP A 110 -4.16 -6.80 -0.70
N GLY A 111 -3.22 -6.71 -1.63
CA GLY A 111 -2.64 -7.85 -2.33
C GLY A 111 -3.48 -8.39 -3.48
N GLN A 112 -4.67 -7.85 -3.76
CA GLN A 112 -5.43 -8.23 -4.94
C GLN A 112 -4.71 -7.79 -6.21
N GLU A 113 -4.72 -8.68 -7.21
CA GLU A 113 -4.07 -8.47 -8.50
C GLU A 113 -5.08 -8.40 -9.62
N PHE A 114 -4.88 -7.46 -10.53
CA PHE A 114 -5.64 -7.29 -11.75
C PHE A 114 -4.71 -7.38 -12.96
N HIS A 115 -5.05 -8.24 -13.91
CA HIS A 115 -4.29 -8.42 -15.14
C HIS A 115 -5.02 -7.74 -16.29
N VAL A 116 -4.30 -6.88 -17.02
CA VAL A 116 -4.82 -6.18 -18.18
C VAL A 116 -3.80 -6.18 -19.31
N VAL A 117 -4.26 -6.60 -20.49
CA VAL A 117 -3.46 -6.56 -21.72
C VAL A 117 -3.86 -5.32 -22.52
N THR A 118 -2.88 -4.50 -22.86
CA THR A 118 -3.07 -3.29 -23.68
C THR A 118 -2.20 -3.38 -24.92
N ASP A 119 -2.67 -2.85 -26.04
CA ASP A 119 -1.79 -2.51 -27.16
C ASP A 119 -1.24 -1.08 -26.98
N ILE A 120 -0.46 -0.61 -27.95
CA ILE A 120 0.12 0.74 -27.90
C ILE A 120 -0.96 1.82 -27.88
N GLU A 121 -2.03 1.66 -28.67
CA GLU A 121 -3.13 2.64 -28.75
C GLU A 121 -3.84 2.78 -27.40
N ALA A 122 -4.27 1.67 -26.80
CA ALA A 122 -4.91 1.66 -25.49
C ALA A 122 -3.99 2.22 -24.39
N THR A 123 -2.69 1.96 -24.49
CA THR A 123 -1.70 2.48 -23.53
C THR A 123 -1.56 4.00 -23.63
N VAL A 124 -1.55 4.56 -24.83
CA VAL A 124 -1.55 6.02 -25.04
C VAL A 124 -2.85 6.65 -24.52
N GLN A 125 -4.00 6.01 -24.78
CA GLN A 125 -5.29 6.49 -24.25
C GLN A 125 -5.32 6.51 -22.71
N LEU A 126 -4.76 5.49 -22.06
CA LEU A 126 -4.64 5.44 -20.59
C LEU A 126 -3.72 6.55 -20.05
N LEU A 127 -2.58 6.80 -20.70
CA LEU A 127 -1.69 7.91 -20.33
C LEU A 127 -2.43 9.24 -20.42
N GLN A 128 -3.12 9.49 -21.54
CA GLN A 128 -3.91 10.71 -21.73
C GLN A 128 -4.97 10.86 -20.65
N HIS A 129 -5.69 9.78 -20.32
CA HIS A 129 -6.68 9.78 -19.25
C HIS A 129 -6.07 10.22 -17.91
N PHE A 130 -4.93 9.65 -17.52
CA PHE A 130 -4.27 10.01 -16.27
C PHE A 130 -3.77 11.46 -16.26
N PHE A 131 -3.24 11.97 -17.37
CA PHE A 131 -2.86 13.38 -17.48
C PHE A 131 -4.06 14.31 -17.31
N LEU A 132 -5.22 13.99 -17.90
CA LEU A 132 -6.45 14.78 -17.73
C LEU A 132 -6.90 14.81 -16.26
N ARG A 133 -6.82 13.68 -15.55
CA ARG A 133 -7.12 13.64 -14.10
C ARG A 133 -6.17 14.53 -13.28
N ILE A 134 -4.88 14.57 -13.61
CA ILE A 134 -3.92 15.47 -12.95
C ILE A 134 -4.24 16.95 -13.25
N GLN A 135 -4.63 17.26 -14.50
CA GLN A 135 -5.06 18.61 -14.87
C GLN A 135 -6.33 19.05 -14.13
N GLU A 136 -7.27 18.14 -13.87
CA GLU A 136 -8.43 18.41 -13.03
C GLU A 136 -8.03 18.72 -11.58
N ILE A 137 -7.07 17.97 -11.01
CA ILE A 137 -6.54 18.26 -9.68
C ILE A 137 -5.97 19.68 -9.64
N LYS A 138 -5.21 20.12 -10.66
CA LYS A 138 -4.65 21.47 -10.75
C LYS A 138 -5.72 22.58 -10.64
N LYS A 139 -6.95 22.32 -11.08
CA LYS A 139 -8.06 23.29 -11.05
C LYS A 139 -8.71 23.42 -9.66
N ARG A 140 -8.39 22.52 -8.72
CA ARG A 140 -8.88 22.59 -7.33
C ARG A 140 -8.15 23.67 -6.53
N LYS A 141 -8.77 24.11 -5.42
CA LYS A 141 -8.21 25.13 -4.52
C LYS A 141 -6.83 24.74 -3.95
N ASP A 142 -6.68 23.47 -3.58
CA ASP A 142 -5.47 22.84 -3.03
C ASP A 142 -4.54 22.25 -4.10
N GLY A 143 -5.01 22.16 -5.34
CA GLY A 143 -4.35 21.48 -6.45
C GLY A 143 -2.93 21.97 -6.76
N PRO A 144 -2.72 23.28 -6.99
CA PRO A 144 -1.41 23.81 -7.35
C PRO A 144 -0.34 23.52 -6.29
N GLU A 145 -0.69 23.66 -5.02
CA GLU A 145 0.22 23.38 -3.90
C GLU A 145 0.56 21.88 -3.84
N LEU A 146 -0.44 21.00 -3.96
CA LEU A 146 -0.24 19.55 -3.98
C LEU A 146 0.67 19.11 -5.13
N LEU A 147 0.44 19.65 -6.34
CA LEU A 147 1.18 19.27 -7.55
C LEU A 147 2.58 19.88 -7.61
N SER A 148 2.83 21.00 -6.90
CA SER A 148 4.15 21.64 -6.85
C SER A 148 5.26 20.68 -6.37
N LYS A 149 4.91 19.77 -5.45
CA LYS A 149 5.81 18.74 -4.91
C LYS A 149 6.31 17.74 -5.96
N TYR A 150 5.64 17.66 -7.12
CA TYR A 150 5.93 16.72 -8.19
C TYR A 150 6.45 17.41 -9.47
N ALA A 151 6.81 18.69 -9.40
CA ALA A 151 7.24 19.46 -10.58
C ALA A 151 8.39 18.80 -11.36
N ASN A 152 9.40 18.24 -10.66
CA ASN A 152 10.50 17.54 -11.30
C ASN A 152 10.04 16.25 -12.01
N LYS A 153 9.07 15.53 -11.43
CA LYS A 153 8.48 14.34 -12.06
C LYS A 153 7.71 14.68 -13.32
N PHE A 154 7.02 15.81 -13.35
CA PHE A 154 6.36 16.27 -14.58
C PHE A 154 7.36 16.65 -15.68
N LYS A 155 8.53 17.21 -15.33
CA LYS A 155 9.60 17.47 -16.29
C LYS A 155 10.18 16.18 -16.86
N GLU A 156 10.51 15.21 -16.01
CA GLU A 156 10.97 13.88 -16.42
C GLU A 156 9.97 13.22 -17.40
N LEU A 157 8.66 13.29 -17.10
CA LEU A 157 7.62 12.75 -17.98
C LEU A 157 7.52 13.48 -19.33
N ALA A 158 7.70 14.79 -19.34
CA ALA A 158 7.69 15.57 -20.58
C ALA A 158 8.89 15.21 -21.48
N GLU A 159 10.07 15.02 -20.89
CA GLU A 159 11.28 14.58 -21.60
C GLU A 159 11.08 13.18 -22.21
N LEU A 160 10.53 12.24 -21.44
CA LEU A 160 10.19 10.91 -21.95
C LEU A 160 9.21 10.98 -23.12
N ALA A 161 8.14 11.76 -23.01
CA ALA A 161 7.17 11.94 -24.09
C ALA A 161 7.82 12.55 -25.35
N ASN A 162 8.67 13.55 -25.20
CA ASN A 162 9.41 14.17 -26.32
C ASN A 162 10.40 13.18 -26.97
N SER A 163 11.03 12.31 -26.19
CA SER A 163 11.93 11.28 -26.72
C SER A 163 11.20 10.25 -27.58
N LEU A 164 9.96 9.91 -27.21
CA LEU A 164 9.09 9.02 -27.99
C LEU A 164 8.62 9.69 -29.29
N ALA A 165 8.26 10.98 -29.22
CA ALA A 165 7.79 11.73 -30.39
C ALA A 165 8.91 12.04 -31.40
N SER A 166 10.13 12.32 -30.94
CA SER A 166 11.26 12.73 -31.80
C SER A 166 11.87 11.58 -32.62
N ARG A 167 11.61 10.31 -32.25
CA ARG A 167 12.00 9.13 -33.04
C ARG A 167 10.95 8.69 -34.07
N SER A 168 9.87 9.44 -34.25
CA SER A 168 8.79 9.12 -35.20
C SER A 168 9.13 9.43 -36.68
N GLN A 169 10.41 9.59 -37.02
CA GLN A 169 10.88 9.65 -38.41
C GLN A 169 11.35 8.25 -38.82
N PHE A 170 10.40 7.36 -39.11
CA PHE A 170 10.63 6.16 -39.90
C PHE A 170 9.59 6.11 -41.01
#